data_AF-A0A2E4Y4C4-F1
#
_entry.id   AF-A0A2E4Y4C4-F1
#
_cell.length_a   1.000
_cell.length_b   1.000
_cell.length_c   1.000
_cell.angle_alpha   90.00
_cell.angle_beta   90.00
_cell.angle_gamma   90.00
#
_symmetry.space_group_name_H-M   'P 1'
#
loop_
_entity.id
_entity.type
_entity.pdbx_description
1 polymer ?
#
loop_
_entity_poly.entity_id
_entity_poly.type
_entity_poly.pdbx_seq_one_letter_code
_entity_poly.pdbx_strand_id
1 'polypeptide(L)'
;MKHLYLATALFITLFTTQSFAAQKIKNCGGKSKSEVQKSLNFLHNHIEGIMNNINDLTNGEKRRLRRKVKNVNIKCMDHKPVCKNHSDRGGVERHIFNSAVVICYNRIRNKFGNNAFCKLTDVILHEIGHSASVKKNRGHNNGPNNDRVYRLGLAAEDKCDAKGKDRSIKKNTTK
;
A
#
# COMPACT_ATOMS: atom_id res chain seq x y z
N MET A 1 -34.05 27.80 -51.59
CA MET A 1 -32.78 27.16 -51.18
C MET A 1 -32.65 27.31 -49.67
N LYS A 2 -32.72 26.21 -48.91
CA LYS A 2 -32.78 26.21 -47.44
C LYS A 2 -31.37 26.11 -46.86
N HIS A 3 -30.97 27.09 -46.07
CA HIS A 3 -29.68 27.07 -45.34
C HIS A 3 -29.78 26.13 -44.13
N LEU A 4 -28.88 25.14 -44.09
CA LEU A 4 -28.74 24.17 -43.01
C LEU A 4 -27.75 24.74 -41.99
N TYR A 5 -28.22 25.01 -40.78
CA TYR A 5 -27.40 25.47 -39.67
C TYR A 5 -26.56 24.30 -39.12
N LEU A 6 -25.24 24.46 -39.15
CA LEU A 6 -24.28 23.54 -38.53
C LEU A 6 -24.21 23.85 -37.03
N ALA A 7 -24.85 23.03 -36.20
CA ALA A 7 -24.74 23.13 -34.74
C ALA A 7 -23.47 22.41 -34.28
N THR A 8 -22.43 23.18 -33.94
CA THR A 8 -21.21 22.68 -33.30
C THR A 8 -21.50 22.33 -31.84
N ALA A 9 -21.65 21.04 -31.55
CA ALA A 9 -21.74 20.54 -30.18
C ALA A 9 -20.34 20.55 -29.54
N LEU A 10 -20.09 21.56 -28.71
CA LEU A 10 -18.88 21.66 -27.88
C LEU A 10 -19.00 20.66 -26.71
N PHE A 11 -18.45 19.45 -26.88
CA PHE A 11 -18.30 18.49 -25.79
C PHE A 11 -17.26 18.99 -24.80
N ILE A 12 -17.71 19.68 -23.75
CA ILE A 12 -16.90 19.99 -22.58
C ILE A 12 -16.67 18.67 -21.84
N THR A 13 -15.51 18.05 -22.06
CA THR A 13 -15.02 16.98 -21.19
C THR A 13 -14.73 17.58 -19.82
N LEU A 14 -15.69 17.46 -18.90
CA LEU A 14 -15.45 17.66 -17.48
C LEU A 14 -14.42 16.62 -17.02
N PHE A 15 -13.15 17.03 -16.99
CA PHE A 15 -12.14 16.37 -16.18
C PHE A 15 -12.55 16.52 -14.72
N THR A 16 -13.28 15.53 -14.22
CA THR A 16 -13.50 15.36 -12.79
C THR A 16 -12.13 15.08 -12.17
N THR A 17 -11.47 16.13 -11.69
CA THR A 17 -10.33 15.98 -10.79
C THR A 17 -10.87 15.34 -9.53
N GLN A 18 -10.82 14.01 -9.46
CA GLN A 18 -11.04 13.29 -8.21
C GLN A 18 -10.03 13.84 -7.22
N SER A 19 -10.49 14.76 -6.36
CA SER A 19 -9.75 15.22 -5.20
C SER A 19 -9.63 14.03 -4.26
N PHE A 20 -8.65 13.17 -4.51
CA PHE A 20 -8.19 12.21 -3.54
C PHE A 20 -7.65 13.04 -2.38
N ALA A 21 -8.35 12.98 -1.24
CA ALA A 21 -7.84 13.55 0.00
C ALA A 21 -6.39 13.08 0.17
N ALA A 22 -5.44 14.01 0.12
CA ALA A 22 -4.02 13.69 0.05
C ALA A 22 -3.63 12.75 1.20
N GLN A 23 -3.19 11.55 0.86
CA GLN A 23 -2.69 10.58 1.83
C GLN A 23 -1.59 11.24 2.67
N LYS A 24 -1.74 11.22 4.00
CA LYS A 24 -0.79 11.90 4.89
C LYS A 24 0.44 11.03 5.09
N ILE A 25 1.42 11.15 4.20
CA ILE A 25 2.78 10.61 4.37
C ILE A 25 3.61 11.66 5.12
N LYS A 26 4.01 11.36 6.36
CA LYS A 26 4.78 12.27 7.24
C LYS A 26 6.15 11.69 7.59
N ASN A 27 7.08 12.58 7.92
CA ASN A 27 8.42 12.25 8.42
C ASN A 27 9.28 11.37 7.49
N CYS A 28 8.95 11.35 6.20
CA CYS A 28 9.70 10.66 5.15
C CYS A 28 10.57 11.66 4.39
N GLY A 29 11.86 11.34 4.17
CA GLY A 29 12.70 12.09 3.22
C GLY A 29 12.16 11.99 1.79
N GLY A 30 12.63 12.84 0.87
CA GLY A 30 12.08 12.94 -0.48
C GLY A 30 12.01 11.61 -1.24
N LYS A 31 13.10 10.83 -1.22
CA LYS A 31 13.16 9.50 -1.86
C LYS A 31 12.20 8.49 -1.23
N SER A 32 12.18 8.39 0.10
CA SER A 32 11.31 7.43 0.79
C SER A 32 9.84 7.80 0.64
N LYS A 33 9.50 9.10 0.67
CA LYS A 33 8.15 9.58 0.38
C LYS A 33 7.67 9.14 -1.01
N SER A 34 8.52 9.25 -2.02
CA SER A 34 8.19 8.83 -3.40
C SER A 34 7.93 7.33 -3.50
N GLU A 35 8.78 6.48 -2.91
CA GLU A 35 8.61 5.03 -2.96
C GLU A 35 7.40 4.55 -2.13
N VAL A 36 7.14 5.17 -0.98
CA VAL A 36 5.93 4.94 -0.19
C VAL A 36 4.68 5.31 -1.01
N GLN A 37 4.67 6.47 -1.66
CA GLN A 37 3.54 6.88 -2.49
C GLN A 37 3.30 5.91 -3.65
N LYS A 38 4.37 5.46 -4.34
CA LYS A 38 4.26 4.44 -5.39
C LYS A 38 3.70 3.13 -4.85
N SER A 39 4.11 2.73 -3.64
CA SER A 39 3.62 1.51 -2.99
C SER A 39 2.14 1.62 -2.64
N LEU A 40 1.70 2.78 -2.12
CA LEU A 40 0.28 3.05 -1.86
C LEU A 40 -0.55 3.04 -3.15
N ASN A 41 -0.06 3.67 -4.21
CA ASN A 41 -0.74 3.67 -5.51
C ASN A 41 -0.85 2.25 -6.08
N PHE A 42 0.20 1.44 -5.95
CA PHE A 42 0.17 0.03 -6.32
C PHE A 42 -0.92 -0.72 -5.55
N LEU A 43 -0.96 -0.55 -4.22
CA LEU A 43 -1.98 -1.17 -3.39
C LEU A 43 -3.39 -0.69 -3.75
N HIS A 44 -3.59 0.60 -4.05
CA HIS A 44 -4.89 1.12 -4.52
C HIS A 44 -5.38 0.40 -5.77
N ASN A 45 -4.48 0.20 -6.72
CA ASN A 45 -4.80 -0.38 -8.02
C ASN A 45 -4.98 -1.90 -7.98
N HIS A 46 -4.42 -2.58 -6.97
CA HIS A 46 -4.37 -4.04 -6.93
C HIS A 46 -5.01 -4.68 -5.70
N ILE A 47 -5.56 -3.90 -4.77
CA ILE A 47 -6.14 -4.43 -3.52
C ILE A 47 -7.23 -5.48 -3.75
N GLU A 48 -8.08 -5.32 -4.77
CA GLU A 48 -9.11 -6.32 -5.10
C GLU A 48 -8.49 -7.68 -5.45
N GLY A 49 -7.49 -7.67 -6.33
CA GLY A 49 -6.79 -8.89 -6.73
C GLY A 49 -6.05 -9.53 -5.57
N ILE A 50 -5.44 -8.72 -4.70
CA ILE A 50 -4.74 -9.20 -3.51
C ILE A 50 -5.72 -9.86 -2.52
N MET A 51 -6.85 -9.20 -2.22
CA MET A 51 -7.86 -9.72 -1.30
C MET A 51 -8.53 -11.00 -1.83
N ASN A 52 -8.70 -11.11 -3.15
CA ASN A 52 -9.31 -12.30 -3.76
C ASN A 52 -8.42 -13.54 -3.68
N ASN A 53 -7.11 -13.38 -3.50
CA ASN A 53 -6.20 -14.49 -3.23
C ASN A 53 -6.29 -15.00 -1.76
N ILE A 54 -7.04 -14.29 -0.90
CA ILE A 54 -7.26 -14.66 0.50
C ILE A 54 -8.72 -15.08 0.69
N ASN A 55 -8.99 -16.35 0.44
CA ASN A 55 -10.34 -16.92 0.35
C ASN A 55 -11.20 -16.75 1.61
N ASP A 56 -10.59 -16.57 2.78
CA ASP A 56 -11.27 -16.54 4.07
C ASP A 56 -11.47 -15.14 4.66
N LEU A 57 -11.25 -14.07 3.86
CA LEU A 57 -11.64 -12.70 4.23
C LEU A 57 -13.16 -12.51 4.16
N THR A 58 -13.76 -12.03 5.24
CA THR A 58 -15.17 -11.64 5.27
C THR A 58 -15.42 -10.38 4.42
N ASN A 59 -16.65 -10.21 3.94
CA ASN A 59 -17.05 -9.00 3.20
C ASN A 59 -16.84 -7.71 4.02
N GLY A 60 -17.03 -7.80 5.34
CA GLY A 60 -16.75 -6.70 6.27
C GLY A 60 -15.26 -6.32 6.30
N GLU A 61 -14.37 -7.30 6.37
CA GLU A 61 -12.91 -7.08 6.30
C GLU A 61 -12.51 -6.49 4.96
N LYS A 62 -12.99 -7.05 3.83
CA LYS A 62 -12.72 -6.51 2.49
C LYS A 62 -13.13 -5.05 2.36
N ARG A 63 -14.32 -4.68 2.86
CA ARG A 63 -14.80 -3.28 2.86
C ARG A 63 -13.91 -2.37 3.71
N ARG A 64 -13.49 -2.80 4.90
CA ARG A 64 -12.59 -2.02 5.77
C ARG A 64 -11.21 -1.85 5.15
N LEU A 65 -10.64 -2.90 4.55
CA LEU A 65 -9.38 -2.85 3.82
C LEU A 65 -9.41 -1.82 2.69
N ARG A 66 -10.41 -1.87 1.80
CA ARG A 66 -10.58 -0.88 0.72
C ARG A 66 -10.59 0.56 1.23
N ARG A 67 -11.34 0.81 2.31
CA ARG A 67 -11.43 2.14 2.94
C ARG A 67 -10.10 2.57 3.53
N LYS A 68 -9.43 1.67 4.25
CA LYS A 68 -8.15 1.96 4.91
C LYS A 68 -7.04 2.19 3.92
N VAL A 69 -6.92 1.39 2.87
CA VAL A 69 -5.97 1.60 1.77
C VAL A 69 -6.12 3.01 1.20
N LYS A 70 -7.36 3.48 0.95
CA LYS A 70 -7.62 4.84 0.45
C LYS A 70 -7.21 5.95 1.42
N ASN A 71 -7.43 5.75 2.72
CA ASN A 71 -7.34 6.80 3.73
C ASN A 71 -6.23 6.59 4.78
N VAL A 72 -5.22 5.77 4.49
CA VAL A 72 -4.16 5.44 5.45
C VAL A 72 -3.25 6.64 5.70
N ASN A 73 -2.86 6.83 6.96
CA ASN A 73 -1.81 7.75 7.36
C ASN A 73 -0.49 6.97 7.48
N ILE A 74 0.57 7.42 6.80
CA ILE A 74 1.88 6.76 6.84
C ILE A 74 2.89 7.67 7.53
N LYS A 75 3.74 7.09 8.38
CA LYS A 75 4.85 7.80 9.03
C LYS A 75 6.15 7.04 8.84
N CYS A 76 7.17 7.65 8.23
CA CYS A 76 8.52 7.09 8.29
C CYS A 76 9.16 7.45 9.64
N MET A 77 9.71 6.46 10.34
CA MET A 77 10.28 6.67 11.69
C MET A 77 11.66 6.00 11.85
N ASP A 78 12.47 5.99 10.79
CA ASP A 78 13.79 5.33 10.72
C ASP A 78 14.72 5.64 11.91
N HIS A 79 14.64 6.86 12.44
CA HIS A 79 15.49 7.35 13.53
C HIS A 79 14.97 7.00 14.93
N LYS A 80 13.76 6.43 15.06
CA LYS A 80 13.09 6.20 16.35
C LYS A 80 13.32 4.78 16.88
N PRO A 81 13.25 4.57 18.22
CA PRO A 81 13.45 3.27 18.84
C PRO A 81 12.53 2.17 18.28
N VAL A 82 11.32 2.51 17.84
CA VAL A 82 10.39 1.58 17.19
C VAL A 82 11.00 0.88 15.97
N CYS A 83 11.89 1.55 15.22
CA CYS A 83 12.58 0.96 14.08
C CYS A 83 13.94 0.32 14.42
N LYS A 84 14.53 0.70 15.56
CA LYS A 84 15.78 0.13 16.07
C LYS A 84 15.57 -1.19 16.81
N ASN A 85 14.49 -1.29 17.60
CA ASN A 85 14.31 -2.36 18.58
C ASN A 85 13.15 -3.32 18.25
N HIS A 86 12.29 -3.00 17.28
CA HIS A 86 11.11 -3.82 16.98
C HIS A 86 10.89 -4.06 15.47
N SER A 87 10.71 -5.35 15.14
CA SER A 87 10.38 -5.94 13.83
C SER A 87 11.53 -6.12 12.81
N ASP A 88 11.78 -7.38 12.46
CA ASP A 88 12.65 -7.76 11.33
C ASP A 88 12.03 -7.54 9.95
N ARG A 89 10.73 -7.22 9.93
CA ARG A 89 9.95 -6.91 8.73
C ARG A 89 10.05 -5.45 8.29
N GLY A 90 10.38 -4.51 9.19
CA GLY A 90 10.62 -3.10 8.84
C GLY A 90 9.39 -2.19 8.87
N GLY A 91 8.35 -2.56 9.62
CA GLY A 91 7.18 -1.72 9.88
C GLY A 91 6.41 -2.16 11.12
N VAL A 92 5.64 -1.24 11.69
CA VAL A 92 4.82 -1.46 12.89
C VAL A 92 3.55 -0.61 12.79
N GLU A 93 2.38 -1.17 13.03
CA GLU A 93 1.17 -0.39 13.25
C GLU A 93 1.15 0.15 14.68
N ARG A 94 0.91 1.46 14.85
CA ARG A 94 0.66 2.04 16.18
C ARG A 94 -0.81 2.38 16.34
N HIS A 95 -1.49 1.64 17.20
CA HIS A 95 -2.92 1.79 17.49
C HIS A 95 -3.29 3.09 18.23
N ILE A 96 -2.35 3.78 18.88
CA ILE A 96 -2.71 4.65 20.01
C ILE A 96 -3.45 5.94 19.62
N PHE A 97 -3.17 6.62 18.50
CA PHE A 97 -4.04 7.71 18.00
C PHE A 97 -3.81 7.91 16.49
N ASN A 98 -4.88 7.90 15.68
CA ASN A 98 -4.91 8.10 14.22
C ASN A 98 -4.40 6.96 13.30
N SER A 99 -4.54 5.68 13.71
CA SER A 99 -4.34 4.49 12.83
C SER A 99 -3.22 4.68 11.81
N ALA A 100 -2.04 5.06 12.28
CA ALA A 100 -0.93 5.40 11.41
C ALA A 100 -0.05 4.17 11.24
N VAL A 101 0.24 3.82 9.99
CA VAL A 101 1.20 2.78 9.64
C VAL A 101 2.61 3.39 9.73
N VAL A 102 3.44 2.85 10.62
CA VAL A 102 4.83 3.29 10.78
C VAL A 102 5.74 2.43 9.92
N ILE A 103 6.57 3.08 9.13
CA ILE A 103 7.50 2.45 8.19
C ILE A 103 8.94 2.75 8.61
N CYS A 104 9.76 1.70 8.63
CA CYS A 104 11.20 1.75 8.84
C CYS A 104 11.91 1.60 7.50
N TYR A 105 11.71 2.60 6.62
CA TYR A 105 12.11 2.59 5.22
C TYR A 105 13.60 2.25 5.01
N ASN A 106 14.51 2.87 5.77
CA ASN A 106 15.95 2.62 5.62
C ASN A 106 16.29 1.18 5.98
N ARG A 107 15.63 0.59 6.98
CA ARG A 107 15.82 -0.84 7.34
C ARG A 107 15.37 -1.74 6.19
N ILE A 108 14.19 -1.47 5.60
CA ILE A 108 13.69 -2.20 4.43
C ILE A 108 14.67 -2.05 3.26
N ARG A 109 15.08 -0.82 2.94
CA ARG A 109 15.98 -0.55 1.82
C ARG A 109 17.35 -1.21 1.99
N ASN A 110 17.93 -1.16 3.18
CA ASN A 110 19.23 -1.76 3.47
C ASN A 110 19.19 -3.29 3.41
N LYS A 111 18.09 -3.91 3.89
CA LYS A 111 17.96 -5.37 3.93
C LYS A 111 17.57 -5.99 2.59
N PHE A 112 16.67 -5.34 1.84
CA PHE A 112 16.06 -5.91 0.64
C PHE A 112 16.55 -5.28 -0.67
N GLY A 113 17.34 -4.20 -0.63
CA GLY A 113 17.98 -3.60 -1.80
C GLY A 113 17.00 -3.33 -2.94
N ASN A 114 17.18 -4.03 -4.07
CA ASN A 114 16.33 -3.88 -5.26
C ASN A 114 14.88 -4.36 -5.05
N ASN A 115 14.63 -5.26 -4.10
CA ASN A 115 13.30 -5.76 -3.76
C ASN A 115 12.60 -4.91 -2.68
N ALA A 116 13.24 -3.82 -2.21
CA ALA A 116 12.69 -2.96 -1.17
C ALA A 116 11.30 -2.40 -1.50
N PHE A 117 10.99 -2.17 -2.78
CA PHE A 117 9.68 -1.69 -3.21
C PHE A 117 8.57 -2.72 -2.94
N CYS A 118 8.73 -3.96 -3.40
CA CYS A 118 7.73 -5.00 -3.14
C CYS A 118 7.67 -5.39 -1.66
N LYS A 119 8.80 -5.28 -0.96
CA LYS A 119 8.76 -5.43 0.49
C LYS A 119 7.99 -4.32 1.20
N LEU A 120 8.10 -3.09 0.70
CA LEU A 120 7.35 -1.96 1.20
C LEU A 120 5.83 -2.15 0.98
N THR A 121 5.42 -2.78 -0.12
CA THR A 121 3.99 -3.13 -0.33
C THR A 121 3.49 -4.21 0.63
N ASP A 122 4.29 -5.24 0.94
CA ASP A 122 3.97 -6.24 1.98
C ASP A 122 3.77 -5.54 3.33
N VAL A 123 4.77 -4.80 3.78
CA VAL A 123 4.75 -4.14 5.08
C VAL A 123 3.58 -3.18 5.20
N ILE A 124 3.35 -2.32 4.21
CA ILE A 124 2.23 -1.37 4.27
C ILE A 124 0.88 -2.10 4.34
N LEU A 125 0.67 -3.13 3.52
CA LEU A 125 -0.62 -3.83 3.53
C LEU A 125 -0.82 -4.67 4.79
N HIS A 126 0.25 -5.28 5.32
CA HIS A 126 0.25 -5.98 6.58
C HIS A 126 -0.23 -5.06 7.72
N GLU A 127 0.38 -3.88 7.88
CA GLU A 127 -0.03 -2.94 8.93
C GLU A 127 -1.44 -2.37 8.69
N ILE A 128 -1.84 -2.16 7.43
CA ILE A 128 -3.23 -1.82 7.09
C ILE A 128 -4.20 -2.94 7.51
N GLY A 129 -3.81 -4.21 7.39
CA GLY A 129 -4.59 -5.36 7.82
C GLY A 129 -4.92 -5.31 9.30
N HIS A 130 -3.94 -5.00 10.15
CA HIS A 130 -4.19 -4.76 11.59
C HIS A 130 -5.15 -3.59 11.81
N SER A 131 -4.90 -2.48 11.12
CA SER A 131 -5.71 -1.26 11.25
C SER A 131 -7.15 -1.42 10.73
N ALA A 132 -7.38 -2.37 9.81
CA ALA A 132 -8.68 -2.74 9.28
C ALA A 132 -9.38 -3.81 10.14
N SER A 133 -8.79 -4.21 11.27
CA SER A 133 -9.30 -5.26 12.15
C SER A 133 -9.57 -6.55 11.39
N VAL A 134 -8.62 -6.95 10.52
CA VAL A 134 -8.61 -8.30 9.96
C VAL A 134 -8.31 -9.27 11.09
N LYS A 135 -9.09 -10.36 11.15
CA LYS A 135 -8.99 -11.34 12.24
C LYS A 135 -7.59 -11.95 12.28
N LYS A 136 -6.97 -11.81 13.44
CA LYS A 136 -5.69 -12.43 13.78
C LYS A 136 -5.96 -13.86 14.26
N ASN A 137 -5.23 -14.84 13.75
CA ASN A 137 -5.30 -16.19 14.30
C ASN A 137 -4.39 -16.32 15.52
N ARG A 138 -4.68 -17.32 16.37
CA ARG A 138 -3.88 -17.64 17.55
C ARG A 138 -2.45 -17.96 17.10
N GLY A 139 -1.44 -17.27 17.64
CA GLY A 139 -0.05 -17.35 17.18
C GLY A 139 0.32 -16.32 16.10
N HIS A 140 -0.35 -15.16 16.09
CA HIS A 140 -0.17 -14.00 15.19
C HIS A 140 1.27 -13.47 14.98
N ASN A 141 2.30 -14.05 15.60
CA ASN A 141 3.71 -13.70 15.37
C ASN A 141 4.55 -14.90 14.91
N ASN A 142 3.94 -16.07 14.72
CA ASN A 142 4.62 -17.34 14.40
C ASN A 142 4.86 -17.52 12.89
N GLY A 143 4.78 -16.44 12.12
CA GLY A 143 4.99 -16.45 10.67
C GLY A 143 3.69 -16.58 9.85
N PRO A 144 3.85 -16.69 8.52
CA PRO A 144 2.79 -16.37 7.57
C PRO A 144 1.65 -17.38 7.44
N ASN A 145 1.89 -18.64 7.79
CA ASN A 145 1.01 -19.73 7.39
C ASN A 145 -0.34 -19.74 8.10
N ASN A 146 -0.45 -19.06 9.25
CA ASN A 146 -1.68 -19.06 10.02
C ASN A 146 -2.38 -17.72 10.07
N ASP A 147 -1.86 -16.62 9.54
CA ASP A 147 -2.46 -15.31 9.77
C ASP A 147 -2.84 -14.58 8.49
N ARG A 148 -4.12 -14.20 8.39
CA ARG A 148 -4.68 -13.46 7.27
C ARG A 148 -3.96 -12.13 7.04
N VAL A 149 -3.48 -11.48 8.10
CA VAL A 149 -2.73 -10.22 7.97
C VAL A 149 -1.36 -10.46 7.34
N TYR A 150 -0.65 -11.51 7.75
CA TYR A 150 0.57 -11.94 7.06
C TYR A 150 0.32 -12.34 5.61
N ARG A 151 -0.70 -13.14 5.34
CA ARG A 151 -1.04 -13.59 3.99
C ARG A 151 -1.41 -12.42 3.07
N LEU A 152 -2.08 -11.40 3.58
CA LEU A 152 -2.36 -10.16 2.85
C LEU A 152 -1.06 -9.47 2.41
N GLY A 153 -0.13 -9.27 3.35
CA GLY A 153 1.17 -8.68 3.06
C GLY A 153 1.96 -9.48 2.02
N LEU A 154 2.07 -10.80 2.20
CA LEU A 154 2.74 -11.68 1.23
C LEU A 154 2.08 -11.64 -0.14
N ALA A 155 0.76 -11.70 -0.22
CA ALA A 155 0.05 -11.61 -1.49
C ALA A 155 0.27 -10.28 -2.22
N ALA A 156 0.53 -9.19 -1.49
CA ALA A 156 0.93 -7.91 -2.09
C ALA A 156 2.37 -7.94 -2.64
N GLU A 157 3.31 -8.51 -1.88
CA GLU A 157 4.70 -8.71 -2.33
C GLU A 157 4.75 -9.62 -3.57
N ASP A 158 4.06 -10.76 -3.56
CA ASP A 158 3.97 -11.67 -4.71
C ASP A 158 3.37 -10.98 -5.94
N LYS A 159 2.28 -10.20 -5.75
CA LYS A 159 1.65 -9.44 -6.84
C LYS A 159 2.59 -8.38 -7.39
N CYS A 160 3.34 -7.71 -6.53
CA CYS A 160 4.33 -6.71 -6.90
C CYS A 160 5.49 -7.34 -7.66
N ASP A 161 6.04 -8.45 -7.19
CA ASP A 161 7.14 -9.16 -7.83
C ASP A 161 6.73 -9.72 -9.19
N ALA A 162 5.52 -10.28 -9.29
CA ALA A 162 4.95 -10.71 -10.57
C ALA A 162 4.84 -9.54 -11.57
N LYS A 163 4.49 -8.33 -11.09
CA LYS A 163 4.42 -7.12 -11.91
C LYS A 163 5.75 -6.42 -12.14
N GLY A 164 6.78 -6.68 -11.33
CA GLY A 164 8.16 -6.24 -11.57
C GLY A 164 8.93 -7.14 -12.54
N LYS A 165 8.45 -8.36 -12.78
CA LYS A 165 8.87 -9.23 -13.90
C LYS A 165 8.17 -8.86 -15.21
N ASP A 166 7.02 -8.19 -15.12
CA ASP A 166 6.32 -7.51 -16.20
C ASP A 166 7.00 -6.15 -16.43
N ARG A 167 7.57 -5.88 -17.61
CA ARG A 167 8.62 -4.85 -17.87
C ARG A 167 8.22 -3.36 -17.64
N SER A 168 7.09 -3.07 -17.00
CA SER A 168 6.54 -1.72 -16.76
C SER A 168 6.95 -1.08 -15.44
N ILE A 169 7.37 -1.85 -14.43
CA ILE A 169 7.91 -1.31 -13.18
C ILE A 169 9.44 -1.35 -13.28
N LYS A 170 10.07 -0.21 -13.55
CA LYS A 170 11.54 -0.09 -13.59
C LYS A 170 12.11 -0.58 -12.25
N LYS A 171 12.72 -1.78 -12.24
CA LYS A 171 13.67 -2.16 -11.20
C LYS A 171 14.71 -1.04 -11.16
N ASN A 172 14.93 -0.47 -9.98
CA ASN A 172 15.94 0.57 -9.82
C ASN A 172 17.31 -0.12 -9.89
N THR A 173 17.79 -0.38 -11.11
CA THR A 173 19.10 -0.96 -11.40
C THR A 173 20.15 0.10 -11.13
N THR A 174 20.55 0.21 -9.86
CA THR A 174 21.81 0.86 -9.47
C THR A 174 22.56 -0.07 -8.52
N LYS A 175 23.09 -1.15 -9.09
CA LYS A 175 24.53 -1.49 -9.16
C LYS A 175 24.67 -2.80 -9.92
#